data_AF-A0A559N4J5-F1
#
_entry.id   AF-A0A559N4J5-F1
#
_cell.length_a   1.000
_cell.length_b   1.000
_cell.length_c   1.000
_cell.angle_alpha   90.00
_cell.angle_beta   90.00
_cell.angle_gamma   90.00
#
_symmetry.space_group_name_H-M   'P 1'
#
loop_
_entity.id
_entity.type
_entity.pdbx_description
1 polymer ?
#
loop_
_entity_poly.entity_id
_entity_poly.type
_entity_poly.pdbx_seq_one_letter_code
_entity_poly.pdbx_strand_id
1 'polypeptide(L)'
;MKRISFKKWAFHFSVWVIIINIITFYNEISYSSVFNIYNLDRLLYLGILSTLMLLLAIIFLVISAIKKEKRNYQFWTALSCVFVFGVLPILVLMFGYYFVKY
;
A
#
# COMPACT_ATOMS: atom_id res chain seq x y z
N MET A 1 -0.43 -31.93 3.47
CA MET A 1 -0.24 -30.51 3.87
C MET A 1 -0.59 -29.61 2.70
N LYS A 2 -1.58 -28.69 2.83
CA LYS A 2 -1.88 -27.71 1.77
C LYS A 2 -0.66 -26.79 1.60
N ARG A 3 -0.07 -26.76 0.40
CA ARG A 3 1.02 -25.81 0.08
C ARG A 3 0.50 -24.38 0.26
N ILE A 4 1.10 -23.63 1.19
CA ILE A 4 0.85 -22.20 1.33
C ILE A 4 1.36 -21.52 0.06
N SER A 5 0.48 -20.81 -0.65
CA SER A 5 0.84 -20.03 -1.83
C SER A 5 1.18 -18.60 -1.43
N PHE A 6 2.44 -18.20 -1.55
CA PHE A 6 2.92 -16.89 -1.09
C PHE A 6 2.35 -15.75 -1.94
N LYS A 7 2.21 -15.95 -3.25
CA LYS A 7 1.56 -14.98 -4.15
C LYS A 7 0.11 -14.65 -3.77
N LYS A 8 -0.64 -15.63 -3.22
CA LYS A 8 -2.04 -15.42 -2.83
C LYS A 8 -2.14 -14.54 -1.58
N TRP A 9 -1.21 -14.72 -0.65
CA TRP A 9 -1.09 -13.88 0.54
C TRP A 9 -0.62 -12.47 0.19
N ALA A 10 0.40 -12.34 -0.68
CA ALA A 10 0.82 -11.04 -1.20
C ALA A 10 -0.36 -10.29 -1.86
N PHE A 11 -1.18 -11.01 -2.63
CA PHE A 11 -2.41 -10.46 -3.22
C PHE A 11 -3.44 -10.01 -2.17
N HIS A 12 -3.70 -10.82 -1.13
CA HIS A 12 -4.64 -10.43 -0.07
C HIS A 12 -4.17 -9.16 0.65
N PHE A 13 -2.89 -9.09 1.02
CA PHE A 13 -2.33 -7.88 1.64
C PHE A 13 -2.41 -6.67 0.71
N SER A 14 -2.18 -6.85 -0.58
CA SER A 14 -2.32 -5.78 -1.58
C SER A 14 -3.76 -5.26 -1.67
N VAL A 15 -4.76 -6.15 -1.64
CA VAL A 15 -6.18 -5.75 -1.61
C VAL A 15 -6.49 -4.95 -0.35
N TRP A 16 -5.98 -5.37 0.81
CA TRP A 16 -6.14 -4.61 2.06
C TRP A 16 -5.51 -3.23 2.01
N VAL A 17 -4.32 -3.10 1.42
CA VAL A 17 -3.68 -1.79 1.20
C VAL A 17 -4.61 -0.87 0.39
N ILE A 18 -5.18 -1.36 -0.70
CA ILE A 18 -6.09 -0.57 -1.54
C ILE A 18 -7.33 -0.11 -0.74
N ILE A 19 -7.96 -1.03 0.00
CA ILE A 19 -9.14 -0.71 0.81
C ILE A 19 -8.82 0.35 1.87
N ILE A 20 -7.72 0.19 2.60
CA ILE A 20 -7.31 1.15 3.63
C ILE A 20 -7.04 2.52 3.00
N ASN A 21 -6.35 2.59 1.86
CA ASN A 21 -6.09 3.87 1.19
C ASN A 21 -7.37 4.56 0.70
N ILE A 22 -8.37 3.83 0.21
CA ILE A 22 -9.68 4.39 -0.15
C ILE A 22 -10.38 4.98 1.08
N ILE A 23 -10.36 4.26 2.21
CA ILE A 23 -10.94 4.74 3.48
C ILE A 23 -10.20 5.98 3.96
N THR A 24 -8.86 5.99 3.92
CA THR A 24 -8.05 7.15 4.30
C THR A 24 -8.38 8.37 3.44
N PHE A 25 -8.44 8.20 2.11
CA PHE A 25 -8.78 9.27 1.17
C PHE A 25 -10.18 9.85 1.43
N TYR A 26 -11.17 8.99 1.67
CA TYR A 26 -12.53 9.45 2.03
C TYR A 26 -12.54 10.28 3.32
N ASN A 27 -11.78 9.82 4.32
CA ASN A 27 -11.66 10.56 5.58
C ASN A 27 -10.96 11.92 5.36
N GLU A 28 -9.87 11.97 4.60
CA GLU A 28 -9.15 13.22 4.30
C GLU A 28 -10.05 14.27 3.63
N ILE A 29 -10.84 13.87 2.62
CA ILE A 29 -11.79 14.78 1.96
C ILE A 29 -12.86 15.25 2.95
N SER A 30 -13.45 14.32 3.70
CA SER A 30 -14.53 14.62 4.65
C SER A 30 -14.09 15.56 5.76
N TYR A 31 -12.84 15.44 6.22
CA TYR A 31 -12.27 16.33 7.24
C TYR A 31 -11.75 17.66 6.68
N SER A 32 -11.50 17.76 5.36
CA SER A 32 -11.15 19.04 4.71
C SER A 32 -12.35 20.00 4.59
N SER A 33 -13.59 19.49 4.64
CA SER A 33 -14.79 20.30 4.54
C SER A 33 -15.29 20.79 5.90
N VAL A 34 -14.90 22.01 6.25
CA VAL A 34 -15.67 23.01 7.03
C VAL A 34 -16.03 22.71 8.51
N PHE A 35 -15.96 21.49 9.04
CA PHE A 35 -16.35 21.21 10.42
C PHE A 35 -15.39 20.32 11.22
N ASN A 36 -14.64 21.00 12.10
CA ASN A 36 -14.37 20.67 13.51
C ASN A 36 -13.83 19.28 13.96
N ILE A 37 -12.80 19.38 14.81
CA ILE A 37 -12.15 18.39 15.69
C ILE A 37 -11.37 17.28 14.96
N TYR A 38 -10.10 17.61 14.73
CA TYR A 38 -9.02 16.75 14.23
C TYR A 38 -8.93 15.41 14.98
N ASN A 39 -9.31 14.32 14.31
CA ASN A 39 -8.86 12.97 14.66
C ASN A 39 -7.64 12.61 13.80
N LEU A 40 -6.58 13.42 13.86
CA LEU A 40 -5.31 13.14 13.17
C LEU A 40 -4.77 11.77 13.53
N ASP A 41 -4.96 11.35 14.77
CA ASP A 41 -4.53 10.04 15.27
C ASP A 41 -5.14 8.90 14.46
N ARG A 42 -6.42 9.00 14.05
CA ARG A 42 -7.08 7.96 13.25
C ARG A 42 -6.46 7.84 11.86
N LEU A 43 -6.16 8.97 11.20
CA LEU A 43 -5.48 8.97 9.91
C LEU A 43 -4.07 8.39 10.03
N LEU A 44 -3.36 8.74 11.12
CA LEU A 44 -2.02 8.24 11.42
C LEU A 44 -2.04 6.72 11.65
N TYR A 45 -2.99 6.19 12.44
CA TYR A 45 -3.15 4.74 12.64
C TYR A 45 -3.49 3.99 11.35
N LEU A 46 -4.38 4.54 10.52
CA LEU A 46 -4.69 3.95 9.21
C LEU A 46 -3.47 3.96 8.28
N GLY A 47 -2.67 5.03 8.31
CA GLY A 47 -1.40 5.13 7.59
C GLY A 47 -0.39 4.06 8.03
N ILE A 48 -0.18 3.90 9.35
CA ILE A 48 0.70 2.85 9.90
C ILE A 48 0.19 1.46 9.48
N LEU A 49 -1.11 1.20 9.61
CA LEU A 49 -1.72 -0.08 9.25
C LEU A 49 -1.53 -0.38 7.75
N SER A 50 -1.78 0.60 6.87
CA SER A 50 -1.53 0.48 5.43
C SER A 50 -0.07 0.16 5.14
N THR A 51 0.85 0.83 5.83
CA THR A 51 2.30 0.63 5.65
C THR A 51 2.74 -0.77 6.08
N LEU A 52 2.20 -1.28 7.19
CA LEU A 52 2.46 -2.65 7.66
C LEU A 52 1.93 -3.69 6.66
N MET A 53 0.73 -3.49 6.11
CA MET A 53 0.16 -4.37 5.10
C MET A 53 0.97 -4.36 3.80
N LEU A 54 1.47 -3.18 3.40
CA LEU A 54 2.36 -3.05 2.24
C LEU A 54 3.68 -3.79 2.46
N LEU A 55 4.28 -3.66 3.65
CA LEU A 55 5.52 -4.36 4.00
C LEU A 55 5.33 -5.88 3.96
N LEU A 56 4.23 -6.39 4.50
CA LEU A 56 3.86 -7.81 4.37
C LEU A 56 3.67 -8.21 2.90
N ALA A 57 2.97 -7.41 2.10
CA ALA A 57 2.79 -7.69 0.67
C ALA A 57 4.16 -7.82 -0.04
N ILE A 58 5.12 -6.94 0.25
CA ILE A 58 6.48 -6.99 -0.29
C ILE A 58 7.20 -8.27 0.13
N ILE A 59 7.20 -8.61 1.43
CA ILE A 59 7.85 -9.83 1.94
C ILE A 59 7.30 -11.06 1.22
N PHE A 60 5.98 -11.22 1.18
CA PHE A 60 5.35 -12.37 0.54
C PHE A 60 5.60 -12.42 -0.97
N LEU A 61 5.68 -11.26 -1.63
CA LEU A 61 6.00 -11.17 -3.05
C LEU A 61 7.45 -11.59 -3.33
N VAL A 62 8.41 -11.13 -2.52
CA VAL A 62 9.83 -11.51 -2.62
C VAL A 62 9.99 -13.01 -2.39
N ILE A 63 9.36 -13.57 -1.34
CA ILE A 63 9.40 -15.02 -1.08
C ILE A 63 8.79 -15.81 -2.25
N SER A 64 7.68 -15.32 -2.82
CA SER A 64 7.05 -15.93 -4.00
C SER A 64 7.99 -15.93 -5.22
N ALA A 65 8.73 -14.84 -5.43
CA ALA A 65 9.73 -14.71 -6.49
C ALA A 65 10.92 -15.66 -6.29
N ILE A 66 11.46 -15.75 -5.07
CA ILE A 66 12.56 -16.67 -4.71
C ILE A 66 12.12 -18.13 -4.90
N LYS A 67 10.91 -18.48 -4.49
CA LYS A 67 10.33 -19.82 -4.66
C LYS A 67 9.90 -20.13 -6.10
N LYS A 68 10.12 -19.20 -7.04
CA LYS A 68 9.77 -19.33 -8.46
C LYS A 68 8.31 -19.78 -8.66
N GLU A 69 7.39 -19.25 -7.85
CA GLU A 69 5.97 -19.54 -8.04
C GLU A 69 5.49 -19.03 -9.41
N LYS A 70 4.52 -19.72 -10.04
CA LYS A 70 3.94 -19.27 -11.32
C LYS A 70 3.40 -17.84 -11.20
N ARG A 71 3.92 -16.93 -12.03
CA ARG A 71 3.53 -15.52 -12.12
C ARG A 71 2.20 -15.40 -12.85
N ASN A 72 1.11 -15.42 -12.08
CA ASN A 72 -0.25 -15.24 -12.59
C ASN A 72 -0.74 -13.82 -12.27
N TYR A 73 -2.00 -13.50 -12.61
CA TYR A 73 -2.62 -12.20 -12.34
C TYR A 73 -2.44 -11.72 -10.87
N GLN A 74 -2.50 -12.63 -9.88
CA GLN A 74 -2.29 -12.31 -8.46
C GLN A 74 -0.91 -11.73 -8.16
N PHE A 75 0.13 -12.27 -8.80
CA PHE A 75 1.50 -11.79 -8.64
C PHE A 75 1.68 -10.41 -9.28
N TRP A 76 1.20 -10.24 -10.51
CA TRP A 76 1.28 -8.97 -11.24
C TRP A 76 0.48 -7.86 -10.57
N THR A 77 -0.69 -8.18 -10.01
CA THR A 77 -1.50 -7.21 -9.27
C THR A 77 -0.80 -6.78 -7.98
N ALA A 78 -0.24 -7.73 -7.22
CA ALA A 78 0.51 -7.41 -6.01
C ALA A 78 1.76 -6.57 -6.31
N LEU A 79 2.47 -6.89 -7.41
CA LEU A 79 3.63 -6.12 -7.85
C LEU A 79 3.25 -4.68 -8.23
N SER A 80 2.16 -4.52 -8.97
CA SER A 80 1.65 -3.20 -9.36
C SER A 80 1.23 -2.39 -8.13
N CYS A 81 0.58 -3.02 -7.14
CA CYS A 81 0.23 -2.39 -5.88
C CYS A 81 1.47 -1.88 -5.12
N VAL A 82 2.51 -2.72 -5.01
CA VAL A 82 3.78 -2.32 -4.39
C VAL A 82 4.42 -1.15 -5.13
N PHE A 83 4.34 -1.15 -6.46
CA PHE A 83 4.87 -0.06 -7.26
C PHE A 83 4.12 1.25 -7.01
N VAL A 84 2.78 1.23 -7.08
CA VAL A 84 1.93 2.43 -6.92
C VAL A 84 1.97 3.00 -5.51
N PHE A 85 1.92 2.16 -4.47
CA PHE A 85 1.83 2.61 -3.08
C PHE A 85 3.17 2.63 -2.34
N GLY A 86 4.23 2.03 -2.90
CA GLY A 86 5.57 2.01 -2.32
C GLY A 86 6.56 2.86 -3.11
N VAL A 87 6.77 2.54 -4.39
CA VAL A 87 7.81 3.17 -5.20
C VAL A 87 7.42 4.59 -5.63
N LEU A 88 6.19 4.75 -6.13
CA LEU A 88 5.70 6.01 -6.69
C LEU A 88 5.71 7.17 -5.67
N PRO A 89 5.24 6.99 -4.42
CA PRO A 89 5.29 8.06 -3.41
C PRO A 89 6.71 8.46 -3.04
N ILE A 90 7.65 7.50 -3.00
CA ILE A 90 9.07 7.79 -2.76
C ILE A 90 9.65 8.62 -3.90
N LEU A 91 9.35 8.26 -5.15
CA LEU A 91 9.77 9.05 -6.32
C LEU A 91 9.20 10.46 -6.29
N VAL A 92 7.92 10.62 -5.95
CA VAL A 92 7.28 11.93 -5.81
C VAL A 92 7.94 12.75 -4.70
N LEU A 93 8.29 12.15 -3.56
CA LEU A 93 9.01 12.86 -2.49
C LEU A 93 10.42 13.27 -2.94
N MET A 94 11.15 12.38 -3.62
CA MET A 94 12.51 12.65 -4.09
C MET A 94 12.56 13.73 -5.16
N PHE A 95 11.69 13.67 -6.16
CA PHE A 95 11.71 14.60 -7.30
C PHE A 95 10.80 15.82 -7.10
N GLY A 96 9.67 15.66 -6.43
CA GLY A 96 8.73 16.76 -6.12
C GLY A 96 9.34 17.82 -5.22
N TYR A 97 10.24 17.44 -4.30
CA TYR A 97 10.98 18.42 -3.48
C TYR A 97 11.86 19.36 -4.31
N TYR A 98 12.32 18.93 -5.49
CA TYR A 98 13.08 19.79 -6.41
C TYR A 98 12.19 20.79 -7.16
N PHE A 99 10.89 20.52 -7.34
CA PHE A 99 9.99 21.41 -8.08
C PHE A 99 9.38 22.53 -7.22
N VAL A 100 9.35 22.40 -5.89
CA VAL A 100 8.77 23.42 -4.99
C VAL A 100 9.80 24.47 -4.55
N LYS A 101 11.10 24.24 -4.80
CA LYS A 101 12.18 25.14 -4.37
C LYS A 101 12.65 26.17 -5.43
N TYR A 102 12.00 26.25 -6.58
CA TYR A 102 12.30 27.23 -7.63
C TYR A 102 11.09 28.11 -7.94
#